data_AF-A0A7V9UFY6-F1
#
_entry.id   AF-A0A7V9UFY6-F1
#
_cell.length_a   1.000
_cell.length_b   1.000
_cell.length_c   1.000
_cell.angle_alpha   90.00
_cell.angle_beta   90.00
_cell.angle_gamma   90.00
#
_symmetry.space_group_name_H-M   'P 1'
#
loop_
_entity.id
_entity.type
_entity.pdbx_description
1 polymer ?
#
loop_
_entity_poly.entity_id
_entity_poly.type
_entity_poly.pdbx_seq_one_letter_code
_entity_poly.pdbx_strand_id
1 'polypeptide(L)'
;MPIPNKIIILLCLIFHTSISAEQFIHDYTVQNKQLEPFSSPTNRQLDFESFSRLKSNLNAIGAKTKHMDWWNDIIRHEERGVFGYHAAKQQYRIFQDIIKMIFVEVLEFEIKNDFHFFRIPLDPILNEYDSSADFLKSHPHPNDRAPPDRDQILSMNYTLYGNSSIELSCSVCYFSKNQSGFNIAYSKKLEFLFNELGMPVKEIQNLFKAGDSIADFETGVLYQFTDLSHQQPNFHNAYELVDQLVYPALKGGKFDNNVHVNLSDIFLSDLAKRFDSQSGQLRLIMNTATSLNPYSSISIRRYDQLDLKIIEKYESLIRQQIQNLPRNSTKVENYKQKLKAHWHAKD
;
A
#
# COMPACT_ATOMS: atom_id res chain seq x y z
N MET A 1 11.15 38.63 58.05
CA MET A 1 10.74 38.76 56.64
C MET A 1 10.49 37.36 56.09
N PRO A 2 9.27 37.03 55.66
CA PRO A 2 8.92 35.68 55.23
C PRO A 2 9.34 35.44 53.78
N ILE A 3 9.98 34.30 53.54
CA ILE A 3 10.26 33.76 52.19
C ILE A 3 8.92 33.33 51.58
N PRO A 4 8.60 33.69 50.32
CA PRO A 4 7.31 33.37 49.74
C PRO A 4 7.18 31.87 49.44
N ASN A 5 6.08 31.28 49.94
CA ASN A 5 5.61 29.89 49.78
C ASN A 5 5.38 29.40 48.33
N LYS A 6 5.90 30.08 47.31
CA LYS A 6 5.71 29.71 45.90
C LYS A 6 6.86 28.91 45.28
N ILE A 7 8.00 28.80 45.94
CA ILE A 7 9.14 28.00 45.44
C ILE A 7 9.07 26.54 45.93
N ILE A 8 8.37 26.25 47.03
CA ILE A 8 8.26 24.88 47.56
C ILE A 8 7.26 24.03 46.77
N ILE A 9 6.22 24.62 46.18
CA ILE A 9 5.24 23.88 45.38
C ILE A 9 5.81 23.46 44.00
N LEU A 10 6.79 24.19 43.47
CA LEU A 10 7.44 23.81 42.20
C LEU A 10 8.44 22.65 42.37
N LEU A 11 8.98 22.45 43.57
CA LEU A 11 9.84 21.29 43.87
C LEU A 11 9.04 20.03 44.20
N CYS A 12 7.82 20.12 44.73
CA CYS A 12 6.99 18.93 44.99
C CYS A 12 6.32 18.35 43.74
N LEU A 13 6.15 19.12 42.66
CA LEU A 13 5.59 18.61 41.39
C LEU A 13 6.63 17.94 40.47
N ILE A 14 7.93 18.14 40.72
CA ILE A 14 9.01 17.47 39.98
C ILE A 14 9.30 16.06 40.56
N PHE A 15 8.75 15.72 41.73
CA PHE A 15 8.88 14.39 42.36
C PHE A 15 7.61 13.52 42.23
N HIS A 16 6.68 13.83 41.32
CA HIS A 16 5.49 12.99 41.04
C HIS A 16 5.42 12.43 39.62
N THR A 17 6.50 12.50 38.85
CA THR A 17 6.69 11.66 37.66
C THR A 17 7.94 10.79 37.76
N SER A 18 8.28 10.40 38.99
CA SER A 18 9.10 9.21 39.22
C SER A 18 8.23 7.97 38.98
N ILE A 19 7.79 7.77 37.73
CA ILE A 19 7.50 6.44 37.23
C ILE A 19 8.83 5.72 37.46
N SER A 20 8.89 4.88 38.50
CA SER A 20 10.13 4.20 38.82
C SER A 20 10.57 3.44 37.57
N ALA A 21 11.87 3.33 37.33
CA ALA A 21 12.37 2.52 36.24
C ALA A 21 11.77 1.09 36.30
N GLU A 22 11.39 0.61 37.48
CA GLU A 22 10.64 -0.63 37.68
C GLU A 22 9.22 -0.60 37.12
N GLN A 23 8.49 0.52 37.20
CA GLN A 23 7.14 0.66 36.62
C GLN A 23 7.22 0.85 35.09
N PHE A 24 8.25 1.54 34.58
CA PHE A 24 8.57 1.57 33.15
C PHE A 24 9.00 0.19 32.64
N ILE A 25 9.80 -0.56 33.39
CA ILE A 25 10.18 -1.93 33.07
C ILE A 25 8.97 -2.85 33.17
N HIS A 26 8.08 -2.66 34.15
CA HIS A 26 6.87 -3.47 34.33
C HIS A 26 5.85 -3.22 33.20
N ASP A 27 5.72 -1.98 32.74
CA ASP A 27 4.93 -1.60 31.56
C ASP A 27 5.61 -2.05 30.25
N TYR A 28 6.93 -2.11 30.18
CA TYR A 28 7.67 -2.78 29.10
C TYR A 28 7.55 -4.32 29.19
N THR A 29 7.20 -4.85 30.36
CA THR A 29 6.85 -6.27 30.55
C THR A 29 5.38 -6.56 30.24
N VAL A 30 4.57 -5.55 29.93
CA VAL A 30 3.25 -5.74 29.33
C VAL A 30 3.47 -6.26 27.91
N GLN A 31 3.53 -7.59 27.85
CA GLN A 31 3.46 -8.42 26.67
C GLN A 31 4.69 -8.47 25.77
N ASN A 32 5.81 -8.93 26.35
CA ASN A 32 6.55 -10.01 25.69
C ASN A 32 5.64 -11.27 25.62
N LYS A 33 4.54 -11.19 24.86
CA LYS A 33 4.06 -12.40 24.18
C LYS A 33 5.27 -12.82 23.37
N GLN A 34 5.89 -13.93 23.74
CA GLN A 34 6.86 -14.58 22.88
C GLN A 34 6.20 -14.61 21.51
N LEU A 35 6.71 -13.77 20.60
CA LEU A 35 6.11 -13.66 19.29
C LEU A 35 6.35 -15.03 18.68
N GLU A 36 5.27 -15.78 18.50
CA GLU A 36 5.29 -17.05 17.77
C GLU A 36 6.20 -16.88 16.55
N PRO A 37 7.06 -17.87 16.23
CA PRO A 37 7.99 -17.73 15.12
C PRO A 37 7.24 -17.25 13.87
N PHE A 38 7.64 -16.11 13.33
CA PHE A 38 7.00 -15.58 12.13
C PHE A 38 7.28 -16.53 10.97
N SER A 39 6.21 -17.12 10.43
CA SER A 39 6.27 -17.79 9.13
C SER A 39 5.73 -16.84 8.07
N SER A 40 6.37 -16.82 6.92
CA SER A 40 5.98 -15.94 5.82
C SER A 40 4.68 -16.46 5.17
N PRO A 41 3.74 -15.59 4.75
CA PRO A 41 2.53 -16.00 4.05
C PRO A 41 2.80 -16.93 2.86
N THR A 42 3.78 -16.59 2.02
CA THR A 42 4.08 -17.40 0.84
C THR A 42 4.77 -18.71 1.21
N ASN A 43 5.67 -18.74 2.20
CA ASN A 43 6.29 -19.98 2.65
C ASN A 43 5.26 -20.96 3.23
N ARG A 44 4.30 -20.46 4.03
CA ARG A 44 3.18 -21.30 4.49
C ARG A 44 2.44 -21.94 3.33
N GLN A 45 2.15 -21.19 2.26
CA GLN A 45 1.49 -21.76 1.08
C GLN A 45 2.34 -22.86 0.42
N LEU A 46 3.65 -22.65 0.30
CA LEU A 46 4.59 -23.61 -0.31
C LEU A 46 4.74 -24.91 0.50
N ASP A 47 4.51 -24.87 1.81
CA ASP A 47 4.48 -26.07 2.65
C ASP A 47 3.31 -27.02 2.28
N PHE A 48 2.24 -26.50 1.67
CA PHE A 48 1.06 -27.28 1.25
C PHE A 48 1.04 -27.57 -0.25
N GLU A 49 1.42 -26.59 -1.07
CA GLU A 49 1.42 -26.72 -2.52
C GLU A 49 2.85 -26.93 -3.03
N SER A 50 3.13 -28.15 -3.50
CA SER A 50 4.45 -28.47 -4.06
C SER A 50 4.81 -27.49 -5.17
N PHE A 51 6.09 -27.08 -5.20
CA PHE A 51 6.60 -26.17 -6.21
C PHE A 51 6.36 -26.66 -7.66
N SER A 52 6.38 -27.98 -7.87
CA SER A 52 6.06 -28.59 -9.17
C SER A 52 4.61 -28.32 -9.60
N ARG A 53 3.65 -28.45 -8.67
CA ARG A 53 2.24 -28.16 -8.94
C ARG A 53 2.04 -26.67 -9.20
N LEU A 54 2.66 -25.82 -8.39
CA LEU A 54 2.64 -24.37 -8.58
C LEU A 54 3.14 -23.97 -9.98
N LYS A 55 4.31 -24.49 -10.37
CA LYS A 55 4.91 -24.25 -11.69
C LYS A 55 3.99 -24.71 -12.82
N SER A 56 3.36 -25.88 -12.66
CA SER A 56 2.39 -26.39 -13.63
C SER A 56 1.18 -25.48 -13.78
N ASN A 57 0.58 -25.04 -12.67
CA ASN A 57 -0.55 -24.10 -12.66
C ASN A 57 -0.19 -22.77 -13.34
N LEU A 58 0.96 -22.19 -12.97
CA LEU A 58 1.45 -20.94 -13.53
C LEU A 58 1.69 -21.05 -15.04
N ASN A 59 2.30 -22.13 -15.51
CA ASN A 59 2.49 -22.39 -16.94
C ASN A 59 1.13 -22.54 -17.66
N ALA A 60 0.15 -23.20 -17.04
CA ALA A 60 -1.17 -23.40 -17.62
C ALA A 60 -1.94 -22.08 -17.85
N ILE A 61 -1.71 -21.07 -17.01
CA ILE A 61 -2.27 -19.72 -17.18
C ILE A 61 -1.35 -18.77 -17.98
N GLY A 62 -0.24 -19.28 -18.51
CA GLY A 62 0.70 -18.53 -19.34
C GLY A 62 1.61 -17.57 -18.57
N ALA A 63 1.81 -17.76 -17.26
CA ALA A 63 2.81 -17.01 -16.51
C ALA A 63 4.23 -17.51 -16.87
N LYS A 64 5.18 -16.59 -17.04
CA LYS A 64 6.56 -16.92 -17.40
C LYS A 64 7.33 -17.40 -16.17
N THR A 65 7.44 -18.72 -15.99
CA THR A 65 8.13 -19.31 -14.81
C THR A 65 9.65 -19.20 -14.83
N LYS A 66 10.25 -18.57 -15.85
CA LYS A 66 11.69 -18.28 -15.92
C LYS A 66 12.20 -17.35 -14.80
N HIS A 67 11.29 -16.64 -14.13
CA HIS A 67 11.62 -15.71 -13.05
C HIS A 67 11.48 -16.31 -11.64
N MET A 68 11.40 -17.65 -11.53
CA MET A 68 11.19 -18.31 -10.25
C MET A 68 12.28 -18.04 -9.21
N ASP A 69 13.55 -18.01 -9.60
CA ASP A 69 14.64 -17.69 -8.67
C ASP A 69 14.53 -16.26 -8.13
N TRP A 70 14.06 -15.33 -8.96
CA TRP A 70 13.80 -13.95 -8.56
C TRP A 70 12.62 -13.86 -7.58
N TRP A 71 11.54 -14.63 -7.78
CA TRP A 71 10.44 -14.70 -6.82
C TRP A 71 10.87 -15.31 -5.49
N ASN A 72 11.73 -16.33 -5.50
CA ASN A 72 12.28 -16.90 -4.27
C ASN A 72 13.08 -15.86 -3.47
N ASP A 73 13.77 -14.94 -4.14
CA ASP A 73 14.47 -13.84 -3.48
C ASP A 73 13.49 -12.86 -2.82
N ILE A 74 12.41 -12.49 -3.51
CA ILE A 74 11.33 -11.65 -2.97
C ILE A 74 10.74 -12.25 -1.70
N ILE A 75 10.46 -13.56 -1.70
CA ILE A 75 9.88 -14.27 -0.54
C ILE A 75 10.77 -14.18 0.69
N ARG A 76 12.10 -14.14 0.54
CA ARG A 76 13.05 -13.98 1.66
C ARG A 76 12.93 -12.64 2.36
N HIS A 77 12.34 -11.66 1.70
CA HIS A 77 12.08 -10.34 2.26
C HIS A 77 10.64 -10.19 2.78
N GLU A 78 9.87 -11.28 2.88
CA GLU A 78 8.64 -11.29 3.64
C GLU A 78 8.94 -11.21 5.14
N GLU A 79 8.36 -10.22 5.80
CA GLU A 79 8.53 -9.98 7.23
C GLU A 79 7.17 -9.89 7.91
N ARG A 80 7.18 -9.82 9.25
CA ARG A 80 5.95 -9.67 10.02
C ARG A 80 5.24 -8.38 9.60
N GLY A 81 3.92 -8.48 9.38
CA GLY A 81 3.13 -7.37 8.85
C GLY A 81 2.88 -7.47 7.34
N VAL A 82 3.57 -8.34 6.61
CA VAL A 82 3.24 -8.58 5.19
C VAL A 82 1.81 -9.11 5.08
N PHE A 83 1.01 -8.43 4.27
CA PHE A 83 -0.41 -8.76 4.09
C PHE A 83 -0.87 -8.86 2.65
N GLY A 84 -0.06 -8.49 1.66
CA GLY A 84 -0.48 -8.71 0.29
C GLY A 84 0.47 -8.29 -0.80
N TYR A 85 0.12 -8.75 -2.00
CA TYR A 85 0.81 -8.53 -3.25
C TYR A 85 -0.14 -7.97 -4.30
N HIS A 86 0.29 -6.90 -4.96
CA HIS A 86 -0.38 -6.37 -6.15
C HIS A 86 0.58 -6.40 -7.33
N ALA A 87 0.11 -6.72 -8.52
CA ALA A 87 0.90 -6.60 -9.75
C ALA A 87 0.14 -5.83 -10.81
N ALA A 88 0.87 -5.05 -11.60
CA ALA A 88 0.31 -4.20 -12.64
C ALA A 88 1.27 -4.02 -13.81
N LYS A 89 0.80 -3.34 -14.86
CA LYS A 89 1.62 -2.94 -16.00
C LYS A 89 2.56 -1.78 -15.65
N GLN A 90 3.66 -1.64 -16.38
CA GLN A 90 4.64 -0.54 -16.20
C GLN A 90 4.03 0.85 -16.40
N GLN A 91 2.99 0.97 -17.23
CA GLN A 91 2.23 2.23 -17.34
C GLN A 91 1.60 2.67 -16.01
N TYR A 92 1.30 1.73 -15.11
CA TYR A 92 0.84 2.07 -13.76
C TYR A 92 1.98 2.63 -12.90
N ARG A 93 3.17 2.03 -12.97
CA ARG A 93 4.39 2.57 -12.34
C ARG A 93 4.63 4.03 -12.75
N ILE A 94 4.54 4.33 -14.05
CA ILE A 94 4.69 5.70 -14.57
C ILE A 94 3.69 6.66 -13.94
N PHE A 95 2.43 6.26 -13.84
CA PHE A 95 1.39 7.04 -13.18
C PHE A 95 1.73 7.35 -11.71
N GLN A 96 2.16 6.35 -10.94
CA GLN A 96 2.53 6.53 -9.54
C GLN A 96 3.75 7.43 -9.38
N ASP A 97 4.76 7.25 -10.24
CA ASP A 97 6.00 8.03 -10.22
C ASP A 97 5.72 9.51 -10.50
N ILE A 98 4.85 9.82 -11.48
CA ILE A 98 4.42 11.20 -11.76
C ILE A 98 3.75 11.81 -10.52
N ILE A 99 2.84 11.09 -9.85
CA ILE A 99 2.19 11.60 -8.62
C ILE A 99 3.25 11.84 -7.54
N LYS A 100 4.11 10.85 -7.26
CA LYS A 100 5.15 10.96 -6.23
C LYS A 100 6.08 12.15 -6.50
N MET A 101 6.51 12.34 -7.75
CA MET A 101 7.37 13.44 -8.14
C MET A 101 6.65 14.79 -8.05
N ILE A 102 5.36 14.88 -8.38
CA ILE A 102 4.59 16.12 -8.13
C ILE A 102 4.54 16.42 -6.63
N PHE A 103 4.30 15.42 -5.79
CA PHE A 103 4.22 15.61 -4.34
C PHE A 103 5.56 16.06 -3.74
N VAL A 104 6.68 15.55 -4.26
CA VAL A 104 8.01 15.96 -3.81
C VAL A 104 8.42 17.33 -4.38
N GLU A 105 8.33 17.52 -5.70
CA GLU A 105 8.92 18.67 -6.41
C GLU A 105 7.99 19.91 -6.47
N VAL A 106 6.68 19.70 -6.36
CA VAL A 106 5.67 20.77 -6.47
C VAL A 106 5.03 21.08 -5.13
N LEU A 107 4.65 20.04 -4.38
CA LEU A 107 4.01 20.20 -3.07
C LEU A 107 5.02 20.25 -1.92
N GLU A 108 6.29 19.89 -2.17
CA GLU A 108 7.36 19.88 -1.18
C GLU A 108 7.02 19.02 0.05
N PHE A 109 6.40 17.86 -0.20
CA PHE A 109 6.21 16.85 0.82
C PHE A 109 7.41 15.90 0.86
N GLU A 110 7.79 15.50 2.06
CA GLU A 110 8.71 14.39 2.26
C GLU A 110 7.93 13.08 2.13
N ILE A 111 8.30 12.26 1.14
CA ILE A 111 7.64 10.97 0.88
C ILE A 111 8.68 9.88 1.09
N LYS A 112 8.38 8.93 1.99
CA LYS A 112 9.24 7.77 2.24
C LYS A 112 9.52 6.97 0.96
N ASN A 113 10.69 6.34 0.90
CA ASN A 113 11.13 5.63 -0.30
C ASN A 113 10.21 4.45 -0.64
N ASP A 114 9.71 3.78 0.39
CA ASP A 114 8.81 2.63 0.37
C ASP A 114 7.32 3.03 0.38
N PHE A 115 6.97 4.20 -0.16
CA PHE A 115 5.57 4.58 -0.38
C PHE A 115 5.31 4.92 -1.85
N HIS A 116 4.16 4.48 -2.33
CA HIS A 116 3.70 4.65 -3.70
C HIS A 116 2.21 5.03 -3.73
N PHE A 117 1.85 6.03 -4.51
CA PHE A 117 0.47 6.50 -4.63
C PHE A 117 -0.31 5.62 -5.62
N PHE A 118 -1.19 4.75 -5.12
CA PHE A 118 -2.02 3.90 -5.99
C PHE A 118 -3.22 4.64 -6.60
N ARG A 119 -3.59 5.78 -6.02
CA ARG A 119 -4.60 6.73 -6.51
C ARG A 119 -4.12 8.15 -6.19
N ILE A 120 -4.82 9.15 -6.74
CA ILE A 120 -4.53 10.54 -6.42
C ILE A 120 -5.28 10.90 -5.13
N PRO A 121 -4.58 11.30 -4.06
CA PRO A 121 -5.23 11.80 -2.84
C PRO A 121 -6.26 12.90 -3.15
N LEU A 122 -7.38 12.94 -2.43
CA LEU A 122 -8.49 13.88 -2.64
C LEU A 122 -9.23 13.78 -3.99
N ASP A 123 -8.96 12.76 -4.82
CA ASP A 123 -9.79 12.50 -6.00
C ASP A 123 -11.24 12.28 -5.54
N PRO A 124 -12.23 13.05 -6.03
CA PRO A 124 -13.61 12.97 -5.56
C PRO A 124 -14.27 11.59 -5.74
N ILE A 125 -13.71 10.72 -6.58
CA ILE A 125 -14.18 9.34 -6.75
C ILE A 125 -13.82 8.48 -5.54
N LEU A 126 -12.79 8.86 -4.79
CA LEU A 126 -12.38 8.22 -3.54
C LEU A 126 -13.30 8.71 -2.43
N ASN A 127 -14.50 8.13 -2.38
CA ASN A 127 -15.41 8.31 -1.27
C ASN A 127 -14.65 8.09 0.05
N GLU A 128 -14.63 9.09 0.93
CA GLU A 128 -13.74 9.16 2.10
C GLU A 128 -14.14 8.18 3.21
N TYR A 129 -14.00 6.87 2.98
CA TYR A 129 -14.34 5.83 3.96
C TYR A 129 -13.19 5.56 4.91
N ASP A 130 -13.42 5.81 6.20
CA ASP A 130 -12.39 5.66 7.25
C ASP A 130 -12.04 4.19 7.56
N SER A 131 -12.89 3.25 7.16
CA SER A 131 -12.70 1.81 7.37
C SER A 131 -13.30 0.96 6.25
N SER A 132 -12.88 -0.30 6.18
CA SER A 132 -13.49 -1.31 5.30
C SER A 132 -14.95 -1.58 5.68
N ALA A 133 -15.30 -1.51 6.96
CA ALA A 133 -16.67 -1.63 7.43
C ALA A 133 -17.57 -0.49 6.90
N ASP A 134 -17.09 0.75 6.94
CA ASP A 134 -17.82 1.91 6.39
C ASP A 134 -18.00 1.78 4.88
N PHE A 135 -16.95 1.38 4.16
CA PHE A 135 -17.02 1.11 2.72
C PHE A 135 -18.07 0.05 2.41
N LEU A 136 -18.05 -1.10 3.10
CA LEU A 136 -18.96 -2.22 2.86
C LEU A 136 -20.41 -1.89 3.24
N LYS A 137 -20.64 -0.97 4.18
CA LYS A 137 -21.98 -0.46 4.48
C LYS A 137 -22.57 0.33 3.32
N SER A 138 -21.75 1.15 2.65
CA SER A 138 -22.17 1.92 1.46
C SER A 138 -22.17 1.09 0.18
N HIS A 139 -21.31 0.07 0.11
CA HIS A 139 -21.16 -0.84 -1.02
C HIS A 139 -21.34 -2.30 -0.55
N PRO A 140 -22.57 -2.74 -0.22
CA PRO A 140 -22.80 -4.09 0.32
C PRO A 140 -22.45 -5.21 -0.69
N HIS A 141 -22.34 -4.87 -1.97
CA HIS A 141 -21.96 -5.79 -3.04
C HIS A 141 -20.88 -5.15 -3.93
N PRO A 142 -19.64 -4.98 -3.43
CA PRO A 142 -18.59 -4.34 -4.21
C PRO A 142 -18.35 -5.08 -5.53
N ASN A 143 -18.13 -4.32 -6.60
CA ASN A 143 -17.92 -4.86 -7.92
C ASN A 143 -16.65 -4.27 -8.55
N ASP A 144 -15.56 -5.04 -8.57
CA ASP A 144 -14.27 -4.63 -9.17
C ASP A 144 -14.37 -4.26 -10.66
N ARG A 145 -15.46 -4.65 -11.34
CA ARG A 145 -15.66 -4.34 -12.77
C ARG A 145 -16.31 -2.98 -12.98
N ALA A 146 -16.97 -2.44 -11.96
CA ALA A 146 -17.60 -1.13 -12.01
C ALA A 146 -16.54 -0.06 -11.65
N PRO A 147 -16.25 0.91 -12.54
CA PRO A 147 -15.26 1.95 -12.25
C PRO A 147 -15.45 2.67 -10.90
N PRO A 148 -16.68 3.02 -10.45
CA PRO A 148 -16.87 3.65 -9.14
C PRO A 148 -16.27 2.83 -8.00
N ASP A 149 -16.63 1.55 -7.85
CA ASP A 149 -16.11 0.70 -6.77
C ASP A 149 -14.63 0.38 -6.98
N ARG A 150 -14.25 0.00 -8.22
CA ARG A 150 -12.88 -0.38 -8.59
C ARG A 150 -11.87 0.72 -8.27
N ASP A 151 -12.24 1.97 -8.53
CA ASP A 151 -11.32 3.08 -8.35
C ASP A 151 -11.09 3.39 -6.85
N GLN A 152 -11.93 2.88 -5.96
CA GLN A 152 -11.83 3.03 -4.50
C GLN A 152 -11.08 1.89 -3.81
N ILE A 153 -10.75 0.80 -4.53
CA ILE A 153 -10.13 -0.38 -3.95
C ILE A 153 -8.89 -0.81 -4.73
N LEU A 154 -7.97 -1.49 -4.05
CA LEU A 154 -6.84 -2.17 -4.65
C LEU A 154 -6.98 -3.68 -4.47
N SER A 155 -7.03 -4.41 -5.59
CA SER A 155 -7.04 -5.88 -5.60
C SER A 155 -5.65 -6.45 -5.30
N MET A 156 -5.55 -7.26 -4.26
CA MET A 156 -4.32 -7.91 -3.85
C MET A 156 -4.53 -9.40 -3.67
N ASN A 157 -3.45 -10.16 -3.76
CA ASN A 157 -3.38 -11.53 -3.25
C ASN A 157 -2.65 -11.55 -1.93
N TYR A 158 -3.07 -12.38 -0.99
CA TYR A 158 -2.42 -12.47 0.31
C TYR A 158 -0.98 -13.01 0.23
N THR A 159 -0.76 -14.00 -0.63
CA THR A 159 0.55 -14.59 -0.91
C THR A 159 1.03 -14.23 -2.32
N LEU A 160 2.33 -14.35 -2.58
CA LEU A 160 2.90 -14.06 -3.90
C LEU A 160 2.29 -14.96 -4.99
N TYR A 161 2.08 -16.24 -4.64
CA TYR A 161 1.49 -17.25 -5.52
C TYR A 161 -0.01 -17.46 -5.29
N GLY A 162 -0.69 -16.51 -4.65
CA GLY A 162 -2.13 -16.56 -4.47
C GLY A 162 -2.85 -16.66 -5.82
N ASN A 163 -3.87 -17.51 -5.89
CA ASN A 163 -4.64 -17.76 -7.11
C ASN A 163 -3.79 -18.22 -8.32
N SER A 164 -2.71 -18.98 -8.10
CA SER A 164 -1.78 -19.45 -9.13
C SER A 164 -2.41 -20.21 -10.32
N SER A 165 -3.65 -20.71 -10.15
CA SER A 165 -4.43 -21.41 -11.18
C SER A 165 -5.46 -20.54 -11.91
N ILE A 166 -5.58 -19.25 -11.57
CA ILE A 166 -6.59 -18.33 -12.11
C ILE A 166 -5.88 -17.17 -12.81
N GLU A 167 -5.87 -17.17 -14.14
CA GLU A 167 -5.13 -16.20 -14.98
C GLU A 167 -5.39 -14.74 -14.58
N LEU A 168 -6.66 -14.36 -14.44
CA LEU A 168 -7.07 -12.99 -14.14
C LEU A 168 -7.12 -12.67 -12.64
N SER A 169 -6.36 -13.40 -11.83
CA SER A 169 -6.32 -13.20 -10.38
C SER A 169 -4.96 -13.49 -9.78
N CYS A 170 -3.98 -13.90 -10.58
CA CYS A 170 -2.63 -14.25 -10.11
C CYS A 170 -1.67 -13.06 -10.27
N SER A 171 -1.10 -12.58 -9.16
CA SER A 171 -0.12 -11.47 -9.17
C SER A 171 1.09 -11.78 -10.05
N VAL A 172 1.61 -13.01 -9.96
CA VAL A 172 2.72 -13.49 -10.79
C VAL A 172 2.37 -13.50 -12.28
N CYS A 173 1.13 -13.83 -12.65
CA CYS A 173 0.67 -13.78 -14.04
C CYS A 173 0.64 -12.35 -14.56
N TYR A 174 0.03 -11.42 -13.82
CA TYR A 174 -0.02 -10.00 -14.20
C TYR A 174 1.37 -9.38 -14.34
N PHE A 175 2.29 -9.69 -13.41
CA PHE A 175 3.68 -9.29 -13.51
C PHE A 175 4.35 -9.87 -14.77
N SER A 176 4.26 -11.19 -14.98
CA SER A 176 4.95 -11.87 -16.10
C SER A 176 4.49 -11.42 -17.48
N LYS A 177 3.25 -10.94 -17.58
CA LYS A 177 2.62 -10.48 -18.83
C LYS A 177 2.65 -8.96 -19.00
N ASN A 178 3.21 -8.21 -18.05
CA ASN A 178 3.12 -6.74 -18.00
C ASN A 178 1.67 -6.26 -18.20
N GLN A 179 0.74 -6.85 -17.46
CA GLN A 179 -0.70 -6.69 -17.67
C GLN A 179 -1.40 -6.23 -16.38
N SER A 180 -2.64 -5.76 -16.53
CA SER A 180 -3.55 -5.49 -15.42
C SER A 180 -4.92 -6.10 -15.71
N GLY A 181 -5.71 -6.38 -14.67
CA GLY A 181 -7.05 -6.94 -14.83
C GLY A 181 -8.01 -6.05 -15.61
N PHE A 182 -7.71 -4.74 -15.71
CA PHE A 182 -8.51 -3.75 -16.41
C PHE A 182 -7.62 -2.86 -17.28
N ASN A 183 -8.17 -2.40 -18.40
CA ASN A 183 -7.55 -1.34 -19.17
C ASN A 183 -7.93 0.02 -18.56
N ILE A 184 -7.00 0.60 -17.80
CA ILE A 184 -7.17 1.91 -17.16
C ILE A 184 -6.39 2.96 -17.94
N ALA A 185 -7.05 4.06 -18.30
CA ALA A 185 -6.45 5.24 -18.89
C ALA A 185 -5.79 6.09 -17.81
N TYR A 186 -4.61 5.68 -17.34
CA TYR A 186 -3.93 6.33 -16.22
C TYR A 186 -3.57 7.81 -16.49
N SER A 187 -3.29 8.18 -17.74
CA SER A 187 -3.08 9.58 -18.12
C SER A 187 -4.30 10.44 -17.84
N LYS A 188 -5.51 9.97 -18.17
CA LYS A 188 -6.76 10.66 -17.87
C LYS A 188 -6.98 10.83 -16.36
N LYS A 189 -6.53 9.86 -15.55
CA LYS A 189 -6.62 9.96 -14.08
C LYS A 189 -5.83 11.15 -13.53
N LEU A 190 -4.67 11.47 -14.11
CA LEU A 190 -3.85 12.62 -13.68
C LEU A 190 -4.48 13.99 -13.96
N GLU A 191 -5.50 14.07 -14.82
CA GLU A 191 -6.15 15.35 -15.14
C GLU A 191 -6.68 16.05 -13.89
N PHE A 192 -7.21 15.29 -12.93
CA PHE A 192 -7.67 15.83 -11.66
C PHE A 192 -6.54 16.57 -10.92
N LEU A 193 -5.41 15.92 -10.68
CA LEU A 193 -4.26 16.53 -9.99
C LEU A 193 -3.74 17.76 -10.74
N PHE A 194 -3.61 17.68 -12.07
CA PHE A 194 -3.15 18.82 -12.88
C PHE A 194 -4.10 20.01 -12.76
N ASN A 195 -5.41 19.77 -12.79
CA ASN A 195 -6.41 20.83 -12.63
C ASN A 195 -6.39 21.44 -11.21
N GLU A 196 -6.23 20.62 -10.17
CA GLU A 196 -6.10 21.07 -8.78
C GLU A 196 -4.88 21.97 -8.57
N LEU A 197 -3.77 21.70 -9.26
CA LEU A 197 -2.53 22.47 -9.16
C LEU A 197 -2.42 23.63 -10.16
N GLY A 198 -3.37 23.72 -11.09
CA GLY A 198 -3.31 24.68 -12.20
C GLY A 198 -2.14 24.42 -13.16
N MET A 199 -1.80 23.15 -13.36
CA MET A 199 -0.79 22.69 -14.32
C MET A 199 -1.43 22.38 -15.68
N PRO A 200 -0.73 22.53 -16.82
CA PRO A 200 -1.32 22.27 -18.13
C PRO A 200 -1.57 20.78 -18.38
N VAL A 201 -2.84 20.37 -18.43
CA VAL A 201 -3.28 18.98 -18.69
C VAL A 201 -2.68 18.38 -19.98
N LYS A 202 -2.46 19.20 -21.01
CA LYS A 202 -1.86 18.76 -22.27
C LYS A 202 -0.45 18.13 -22.11
N GLU A 203 0.27 18.47 -21.04
CA GLU A 203 1.63 18.01 -20.79
C GLU A 203 1.67 16.60 -20.18
N ILE A 204 0.53 16.07 -19.70
CA ILE A 204 0.44 14.70 -19.16
C ILE A 204 0.95 13.67 -20.18
N GLN A 205 0.61 13.84 -21.46
CA GLN A 205 1.06 12.92 -22.50
C GLN A 205 2.59 12.96 -22.69
N ASN A 206 3.22 14.12 -22.49
CA ASN A 206 4.68 14.24 -22.60
C ASN A 206 5.39 13.52 -21.44
N LEU A 207 4.80 13.57 -20.23
CA LEU A 207 5.29 12.81 -19.08
C LEU A 207 5.16 11.29 -19.28
N PHE A 208 4.04 10.83 -19.85
CA PHE A 208 3.90 9.40 -20.20
C PHE A 208 4.90 8.98 -21.29
N LYS A 209 5.09 9.83 -22.32
CA LYS A 209 6.09 9.58 -23.38
C LYS A 209 7.51 9.46 -22.83
N ALA A 210 7.87 10.24 -21.81
CA ALA A 210 9.17 10.09 -21.13
C ALA A 210 9.35 8.68 -20.53
N GLY A 211 8.25 8.02 -20.16
CA GLY A 211 8.21 6.65 -19.66
C GLY A 211 8.04 5.55 -20.71
N ASP A 212 7.95 5.87 -22.00
CA ASP A 212 7.75 4.85 -23.05
C ASP A 212 8.86 3.78 -23.02
N SER A 213 10.09 4.18 -22.66
CA SER A 213 11.23 3.25 -22.54
C SER A 213 11.05 2.11 -21.54
N ILE A 214 10.17 2.28 -20.54
CA ILE A 214 9.86 1.25 -19.55
C ILE A 214 8.44 0.68 -19.73
N ALA A 215 7.55 1.38 -20.43
CA ALA A 215 6.15 0.97 -20.59
C ALA A 215 6.01 -0.40 -21.26
N ASP A 216 6.85 -0.68 -22.26
CA ASP A 216 6.82 -1.90 -23.08
C ASP A 216 7.79 -2.99 -22.59
N PHE A 217 8.27 -2.89 -21.35
CA PHE A 217 9.17 -3.88 -20.79
C PHE A 217 8.52 -5.26 -20.68
N GLU A 218 9.33 -6.33 -20.68
CA GLU A 218 8.80 -7.69 -20.78
C GLU A 218 8.03 -8.18 -19.55
N THR A 219 8.20 -7.49 -18.43
CA THR A 219 7.54 -7.71 -17.16
C THR A 219 6.93 -6.41 -16.64
N GLY A 220 5.87 -6.57 -15.87
CA GLY A 220 5.21 -5.49 -15.14
C GLY A 220 5.96 -5.13 -13.88
N VAL A 221 5.21 -4.60 -12.93
CA VAL A 221 5.68 -4.20 -11.61
C VAL A 221 4.90 -4.95 -10.55
N LEU A 222 5.59 -5.39 -9.50
CA LEU A 222 5.04 -6.09 -8.36
C LEU A 222 5.22 -5.23 -7.11
N TYR A 223 4.21 -5.20 -6.24
CA TYR A 223 4.22 -4.48 -4.99
C TYR A 223 3.93 -5.44 -3.86
N GLN A 224 4.74 -5.40 -2.81
CA GLN A 224 4.53 -6.10 -1.55
C GLN A 224 4.14 -5.09 -0.48
N PHE A 225 3.04 -5.35 0.21
CA PHE A 225 2.48 -4.48 1.24
C PHE A 225 2.75 -5.05 2.63
N THR A 226 3.22 -4.16 3.51
CA THR A 226 3.56 -4.47 4.90
C THR A 226 2.88 -3.47 5.82
N ASP A 227 2.23 -3.96 6.87
CA ASP A 227 1.69 -3.17 7.96
C ASP A 227 2.73 -3.01 9.08
N LEU A 228 3.26 -1.79 9.22
CA LEU A 228 4.25 -1.43 10.24
C LEU A 228 3.61 -0.87 11.52
N SER A 229 2.31 -1.04 11.77
CA SER A 229 1.67 -0.53 13.01
C SER A 229 2.36 -1.05 14.27
N HIS A 230 2.92 -2.26 14.21
CA HIS A 230 3.71 -2.87 15.29
C HIS A 230 5.05 -2.16 15.61
N GLN A 231 5.50 -1.21 14.77
CA GLN A 231 6.76 -0.47 14.96
C GLN A 231 6.55 0.92 15.55
N GLN A 232 5.31 1.36 15.74
CA GLN A 232 5.02 2.69 16.26
C GLN A 232 5.04 2.69 17.80
N PRO A 233 5.64 3.72 18.45
CA PRO A 233 6.03 3.71 19.87
C PRO A 233 4.89 3.61 20.89
N ASN A 234 3.63 3.65 20.45
CA ASN A 234 2.45 3.49 21.29
C ASN A 234 1.53 2.33 20.83
N PHE A 235 1.92 1.53 19.83
CA PHE A 235 0.99 0.68 19.08
C PHE A 235 1.25 -0.83 19.23
N HIS A 236 0.26 -1.57 19.75
CA HIS A 236 -0.88 -2.20 19.05
C HIS A 236 -0.44 -3.45 18.26
N ASN A 237 -1.34 -4.45 18.15
CA ASN A 237 -1.02 -5.73 17.51
C ASN A 237 -0.55 -5.55 16.06
N ALA A 238 0.35 -6.42 15.59
CA ALA A 238 0.65 -6.49 14.15
C ALA A 238 -0.66 -6.67 13.36
N TYR A 239 -0.80 -5.97 12.22
CA TYR A 239 -1.95 -6.01 11.31
C TYR A 239 -3.16 -5.11 11.67
N GLU A 240 -3.00 -4.10 12.52
CA GLU A 240 -4.11 -3.18 12.83
C GLU A 240 -4.61 -2.38 11.62
N LEU A 241 -3.72 -1.85 10.78
CA LEU A 241 -4.12 -1.11 9.58
C LEU A 241 -4.86 -2.05 8.62
N VAL A 242 -4.44 -3.32 8.57
CA VAL A 242 -5.15 -4.34 7.79
C VAL A 242 -6.56 -4.53 8.31
N ASP A 243 -6.74 -4.78 9.61
CA ASP A 243 -8.07 -5.00 10.19
C ASP A 243 -9.01 -3.79 9.97
N GLN A 244 -8.45 -2.58 9.90
CA GLN A 244 -9.21 -1.37 9.62
C GLN A 244 -9.57 -1.20 8.14
N LEU A 245 -8.63 -1.40 7.20
CA LEU A 245 -8.76 -0.93 5.81
C LEU A 245 -8.85 -2.04 4.77
N VAL A 246 -8.71 -3.29 5.18
CA VAL A 246 -8.69 -4.43 4.27
C VAL A 246 -9.90 -5.30 4.52
N TYR A 247 -10.46 -5.87 3.46
CA TYR A 247 -11.47 -6.91 3.58
C TYR A 247 -11.14 -8.15 2.74
N PRO A 248 -11.53 -9.35 3.22
CA PRO A 248 -11.45 -10.60 2.45
C PRO A 248 -12.42 -10.58 1.28
N ALA A 249 -11.94 -10.90 0.08
CA ALA A 249 -12.73 -10.84 -1.14
C ALA A 249 -12.80 -12.18 -1.87
N LEU A 250 -13.98 -12.48 -2.41
CA LEU A 250 -14.17 -13.50 -3.44
C LEU A 250 -13.85 -12.91 -4.82
N LYS A 251 -13.88 -13.80 -5.84
CA LYS A 251 -13.73 -13.42 -7.24
C LYS A 251 -14.65 -12.25 -7.61
N GLY A 252 -14.06 -11.21 -8.20
CA GLY A 252 -14.76 -10.01 -8.65
C GLY A 252 -14.98 -8.94 -7.58
N GLY A 253 -14.35 -9.08 -6.40
CA GLY A 253 -14.31 -8.04 -5.37
C GLY A 253 -15.39 -8.15 -4.31
N LYS A 254 -16.27 -9.15 -4.42
CA LYS A 254 -17.36 -9.39 -3.45
C LYS A 254 -16.79 -9.71 -2.09
N PHE A 255 -17.34 -9.12 -1.04
CA PHE A 255 -16.99 -9.46 0.33
C PHE A 255 -17.25 -10.94 0.64
N ASP A 256 -16.29 -11.62 1.24
CA ASP A 256 -16.45 -13.01 1.67
C ASP A 256 -17.12 -13.09 3.05
N ASN A 257 -18.44 -13.23 3.04
CA ASN A 257 -19.21 -13.36 4.28
C ASN A 257 -18.85 -14.61 5.09
N ASN A 258 -18.13 -15.59 4.56
CA ASN A 258 -17.73 -16.77 5.35
C ASN A 258 -16.52 -16.49 6.24
N VAL A 259 -15.85 -15.35 6.04
CA VAL A 259 -14.71 -14.91 6.83
C VAL A 259 -15.20 -13.91 7.87
N HIS A 260 -15.62 -14.44 9.03
CA HIS A 260 -16.14 -13.65 10.15
C HIS A 260 -15.08 -13.26 11.19
N VAL A 261 -13.81 -13.60 10.95
CA VAL A 261 -12.68 -13.31 11.84
C VAL A 261 -11.90 -12.12 11.34
N ASN A 262 -11.17 -11.46 12.24
CA ASN A 262 -10.24 -10.39 11.86
C ASN A 262 -9.17 -10.93 10.92
N LEU A 263 -8.70 -10.10 9.98
CA LEU A 263 -7.68 -10.52 9.02
C LEU A 263 -6.35 -10.81 9.74
N SER A 264 -6.04 -10.06 10.79
CA SER A 264 -4.91 -10.33 11.67
C SER A 264 -4.93 -11.77 12.22
N ASP A 265 -6.08 -12.28 12.65
CA ASP A 265 -6.22 -13.66 13.13
C ASP A 265 -5.98 -14.68 12.01
N ILE A 266 -6.40 -14.37 10.78
CA ILE A 266 -6.11 -15.22 9.60
C ILE A 266 -4.60 -15.27 9.36
N PHE A 267 -3.92 -14.13 9.47
CA PHE A 267 -2.51 -14.02 9.15
C PHE A 267 -1.59 -14.64 10.19
N LEU A 268 -2.06 -14.71 11.44
CA LEU A 268 -1.31 -15.22 12.59
C LEU A 268 -1.66 -16.66 12.97
N SER A 269 -2.69 -17.27 12.35
CA SER A 269 -3.15 -18.63 12.69
C SER A 269 -3.13 -19.61 11.52
N ASP A 270 -3.41 -20.88 11.81
CA ASP A 270 -3.63 -21.92 10.79
C ASP A 270 -4.83 -21.66 9.86
N LEU A 271 -5.67 -20.65 10.16
CA LEU A 271 -6.79 -20.24 9.30
C LEU A 271 -6.35 -19.69 7.94
N ALA A 272 -5.10 -19.22 7.82
CA ALA A 272 -4.49 -18.84 6.56
C ALA A 272 -4.73 -19.88 5.45
N LYS A 273 -4.67 -21.18 5.79
CA LYS A 273 -4.85 -22.28 4.82
C LYS A 273 -6.25 -22.29 4.21
N ARG A 274 -7.28 -22.05 5.03
CA ARG A 274 -8.67 -22.00 4.56
C ARG A 274 -8.86 -20.78 3.68
N PHE A 275 -8.32 -19.64 4.11
CA PHE A 275 -8.35 -18.39 3.38
C PHE A 275 -7.70 -18.52 1.98
N ASP A 276 -6.50 -19.11 1.90
CA ASP A 276 -5.77 -19.33 0.65
C ASP A 276 -6.56 -20.20 -0.34
N SER A 277 -7.28 -21.20 0.16
CA SER A 277 -8.03 -22.15 -0.66
C SER A 277 -9.38 -21.63 -1.17
N GLN A 278 -9.98 -20.63 -0.51
CA GLN A 278 -11.34 -20.16 -0.80
C GLN A 278 -11.39 -18.79 -1.44
N SER A 279 -10.67 -17.81 -0.87
CA SER A 279 -10.70 -16.42 -1.30
C SER A 279 -9.34 -15.98 -1.81
N GLY A 280 -8.28 -16.17 -1.02
CA GLY A 280 -6.88 -15.83 -1.33
C GLY A 280 -6.65 -14.37 -1.77
N GLN A 281 -7.70 -13.54 -1.72
CA GLN A 281 -7.78 -12.21 -2.27
C GLN A 281 -8.20 -11.23 -1.19
N LEU A 282 -7.58 -10.06 -1.26
CA LEU A 282 -7.82 -8.96 -0.36
C LEU A 282 -8.15 -7.72 -1.18
N ARG A 283 -8.94 -6.83 -0.59
CA ARG A 283 -9.18 -5.50 -1.13
C ARG A 283 -8.76 -4.50 -0.08
N LEU A 284 -7.78 -3.67 -0.43
CA LEU A 284 -7.40 -2.51 0.37
C LEU A 284 -8.26 -1.33 -0.07
N ILE A 285 -8.92 -0.68 0.88
CA ILE A 285 -9.65 0.57 0.62
C ILE A 285 -8.64 1.70 0.38
N MET A 286 -8.83 2.45 -0.70
CA MET A 286 -8.04 3.63 -1.05
C MET A 286 -8.68 4.87 -0.42
N ASN A 287 -8.07 5.41 0.64
CA ASN A 287 -8.56 6.58 1.38
C ASN A 287 -7.41 7.60 1.55
N THR A 288 -7.72 8.88 1.39
CA THR A 288 -6.79 10.01 1.53
C THR A 288 -6.05 10.05 2.88
N ALA A 289 -6.76 9.91 3.99
CA ALA A 289 -6.26 10.02 5.35
C ALA A 289 -5.33 8.87 5.78
N THR A 290 -5.48 7.68 5.18
CA THR A 290 -4.75 6.48 5.62
C THR A 290 -3.94 5.82 4.50
N SER A 291 -4.53 5.04 3.61
CA SER A 291 -3.80 4.26 2.59
C SER A 291 -3.18 5.11 1.48
N LEU A 292 -3.57 6.38 1.36
CA LEU A 292 -2.95 7.39 0.51
C LEU A 292 -2.19 8.47 1.30
N ASN A 293 -1.96 8.23 2.60
CA ASN A 293 -1.15 9.07 3.46
C ASN A 293 0.29 8.51 3.52
N PRO A 294 1.30 9.26 3.03
CA PRO A 294 2.69 8.81 3.04
C PRO A 294 3.27 8.62 4.45
N TYR A 295 2.64 9.20 5.47
CA TYR A 295 3.04 9.09 6.88
C TYR A 295 2.34 7.95 7.64
N SER A 296 1.44 7.20 6.99
CA SER A 296 0.80 6.04 7.61
C SER A 296 1.77 4.87 7.83
N SER A 297 1.35 3.87 8.60
CA SER A 297 2.12 2.66 8.87
C SER A 297 2.26 1.70 7.68
N ILE A 298 1.66 2.01 6.52
CA ILE A 298 1.76 1.16 5.33
C ILE A 298 3.14 1.29 4.67
N SER A 299 3.89 0.20 4.57
CA SER A 299 5.12 0.13 3.76
C SER A 299 4.86 -0.67 2.50
N ILE A 300 5.44 -0.21 1.39
CA ILE A 300 5.20 -0.75 0.06
C ILE A 300 6.55 -0.92 -0.64
N ARG A 301 6.98 -2.18 -0.76
CA ARG A 301 8.18 -2.50 -1.53
C ARG A 301 7.80 -2.78 -2.98
N ARG A 302 8.39 -2.03 -3.90
CA ARG A 302 8.22 -2.20 -5.35
C ARG A 302 9.34 -3.05 -5.92
N TYR A 303 8.98 -4.05 -6.71
CA TYR A 303 9.89 -4.92 -7.45
C TYR A 303 9.58 -4.84 -8.95
N ASP A 304 10.62 -4.62 -9.73
CA ASP A 304 10.60 -4.74 -11.19
C ASP A 304 11.95 -5.33 -11.66
N GLN A 305 12.06 -5.66 -12.95
CA GLN A 305 13.29 -6.20 -13.55
C GLN A 305 13.96 -5.18 -14.47
N LEU A 306 13.68 -3.89 -14.27
CA LEU A 306 14.30 -2.83 -15.04
C LEU A 306 15.74 -2.61 -14.57
N ASP A 307 16.63 -2.29 -15.50
CA ASP A 307 17.99 -1.87 -15.16
C ASP A 307 17.94 -0.52 -14.43
N LEU A 308 18.69 -0.40 -13.32
CA LEU A 308 18.72 0.80 -12.50
C LEU A 308 19.06 2.07 -13.31
N LYS A 309 19.97 1.98 -14.29
CA LYS A 309 20.33 3.14 -15.13
C LYS A 309 19.18 3.57 -16.02
N ILE A 310 18.35 2.63 -16.47
CA ILE A 310 17.13 2.95 -17.24
C ILE A 310 16.15 3.71 -16.34
N ILE A 311 15.96 3.22 -15.10
CA ILE A 311 15.11 3.87 -14.11
C ILE A 311 15.59 5.28 -13.81
N GLU A 312 16.86 5.47 -13.45
CA GLU A 312 17.43 6.77 -13.10
C GLU A 312 17.30 7.78 -14.24
N LYS A 313 17.60 7.37 -15.47
CA LYS A 313 17.47 8.21 -16.66
C LYS A 313 16.02 8.65 -16.88
N TYR A 314 15.08 7.70 -16.77
CA TYR A 314 13.65 7.96 -16.90
C TYR A 314 13.15 8.91 -15.81
N GLU A 315 13.48 8.66 -14.54
CA GLU A 315 13.02 9.46 -13.41
C GLU A 315 13.58 10.88 -13.48
N SER A 316 14.85 11.04 -13.87
CA SER A 316 15.46 12.35 -14.09
C SER A 316 14.72 13.16 -15.15
N LEU A 317 14.30 12.50 -16.25
CA LEU A 317 13.57 13.17 -17.33
C LEU A 317 12.19 13.66 -16.86
N ILE A 318 11.45 12.82 -16.14
CA ILE A 318 10.13 13.21 -15.61
C ILE A 318 10.26 14.33 -14.58
N ARG A 319 11.19 14.23 -13.63
CA ARG A 319 11.41 15.29 -12.61
C ARG A 319 11.72 16.62 -13.27
N GLN A 320 12.63 16.64 -14.24
CA GLN A 320 12.98 17.85 -14.97
C GLN A 320 11.76 18.44 -15.70
N GLN A 321 10.94 17.59 -16.34
CA GLN A 321 9.72 18.07 -16.99
C GLN A 321 8.74 18.67 -15.98
N ILE A 322 8.47 18.00 -14.85
CA ILE A 322 7.56 18.48 -13.80
C ILE A 322 8.02 19.83 -13.22
N GLN A 323 9.31 19.97 -12.92
CA GLN A 323 9.88 21.21 -12.36
C GLN A 323 9.72 22.41 -13.31
N ASN A 324 9.74 22.16 -14.62
CA ASN A 324 9.60 23.20 -15.65
C ASN A 324 8.14 23.54 -15.99
N LEU A 325 7.15 22.80 -15.48
CA LEU A 325 5.75 23.06 -15.80
C LEU A 325 5.25 24.33 -15.11
N PRO A 326 4.53 25.22 -15.81
CA PRO A 326 3.86 26.34 -15.17
C PRO A 326 2.77 25.80 -14.23
N ARG A 327 2.57 26.49 -13.11
CA ARG A 327 1.64 26.09 -12.05
C ARG A 327 1.06 27.32 -11.37
N ASN A 328 -0.10 27.16 -10.73
CA ASN A 328 -0.74 28.23 -9.98
C ASN A 328 -0.41 28.08 -8.49
N SER A 329 0.40 29.00 -7.95
CA SER A 329 0.88 28.90 -6.56
C SER A 329 -0.24 28.88 -5.52
N THR A 330 -1.32 29.65 -5.72
CA THR A 330 -2.48 29.65 -4.82
C THR A 330 -3.18 28.30 -4.81
N LYS A 331 -3.35 27.69 -5.98
CA LYS A 331 -3.95 26.37 -6.14
C LYS A 331 -3.08 25.27 -5.49
N VAL A 332 -1.77 25.33 -5.72
CA VAL A 332 -0.79 24.45 -5.07
C VAL A 332 -0.91 24.50 -3.55
N GLU A 333 -0.90 25.71 -2.97
CA GLU A 333 -0.99 25.88 -1.52
C GLU A 333 -2.34 25.40 -0.98
N ASN A 334 -3.45 25.71 -1.66
CA ASN A 334 -4.77 25.24 -1.27
C ASN A 334 -4.86 23.70 -1.25
N TYR A 335 -4.33 23.03 -2.28
CA TYR A 335 -4.31 21.57 -2.33
C TYR A 335 -3.42 20.98 -1.23
N LYS A 336 -2.25 21.57 -0.97
CA LYS A 336 -1.34 21.21 0.13
C LYS A 336 -2.04 21.31 1.49
N GLN A 337 -2.77 22.38 1.75
CA GLN A 337 -3.51 22.58 3.01
C GLN A 337 -4.65 21.57 3.18
N LYS A 338 -5.40 21.27 2.12
CA LYS A 338 -6.42 20.20 2.15
C LYS A 338 -5.77 18.86 2.53
N LEU A 339 -4.67 18.48 1.87
CA LEU A 339 -3.97 17.22 2.19
C LEU A 339 -3.52 17.15 3.64
N LYS A 340 -2.87 18.22 4.13
CA LYS A 340 -2.46 18.32 5.54
C LYS A 340 -3.63 18.15 6.50
N ALA A 341 -4.79 18.74 6.19
CA ALA A 341 -5.98 18.58 7.01
C ALA A 341 -6.44 17.11 7.09
N HIS A 342 -6.38 16.35 5.99
CA HIS A 342 -6.72 14.92 6.03
C HIS A 342 -5.66 14.05 6.70
N TRP A 343 -4.38 14.38 6.54
CA TRP A 343 -3.28 13.57 7.08
C TRP A 343 -3.00 13.81 8.55
N HIS A 344 -3.21 15.02 9.05
CA HIS A 344 -2.99 15.39 10.46
C HIS A 344 -4.25 15.39 11.32
N ALA A 345 -5.44 15.11 10.77
CA ALA A 345 -6.67 15.03 11.57
C ALA A 345 -6.73 13.80 12.50
N LYS A 346 -5.71 12.92 12.48
CA LYS A 346 -5.67 11.67 13.27
C LYS A 346 -4.34 11.46 14.02
N ASP A 347 -3.43 12.44 14.01
CA ASP A 347 -2.34 12.54 14.99
C ASP A 347 -2.88 13.24 16.27
#